data_AF-A0A5C7AF73-F1
#
_entry.id   AF-A0A5C7AF73-F1
#
_cell.length_a   1.000
_cell.length_b   1.000
_cell.length_c   1.000
_cell.angle_alpha   90.00
_cell.angle_beta   90.00
_cell.angle_gamma   90.00
#
_symmetry.space_group_name_H-M   'P 1'
#
loop_
_entity.id
_entity.type
_entity.pdbx_description
1 polymer ?
#
loop_
_entity_poly.entity_id
_entity_poly.type
_entity_poly.pdbx_seq_one_letter_code
_entity_poly.pdbx_strand_id
1 'polypeptide(L)'
;MIKDFYIKNMVCDRCIKVLRDELNAHNIELLNIELGRITLNVKDSDPTEILGSILDKNGFSLINNPELHLVEQIKIELIQLLKHLPLQIEQKLSTYLELKLHKDYFKMSKLFSTNESVTIEKYFIKLKIEKVKELIQNQALNFTEISQLLNYSNINHLSRQFKRETGMSLSEYKSSQKNDRTSLDQIV
;
A
#
# COMPACT_ATOMS: atom_id res chain seq x y z
N MET A 1 12.12 7.05 -27.33
CA MET A 1 11.16 5.95 -27.20
C MET A 1 10.43 6.10 -25.87
N ILE A 2 9.09 6.07 -25.89
CA ILE A 2 8.30 6.11 -24.66
C ILE A 2 8.28 4.69 -24.05
N LYS A 3 8.64 4.56 -22.77
CA LYS A 3 8.67 3.26 -22.07
C LYS A 3 8.10 3.39 -20.66
N ASP A 4 7.33 2.37 -20.28
CA ASP A 4 6.80 2.22 -18.92
C ASP A 4 7.74 1.38 -18.05
N PHE A 5 7.86 1.79 -16.79
CA PHE A 5 8.58 1.07 -15.76
C PHE A 5 7.67 0.90 -14.54
N TYR A 6 7.69 -0.31 -13.97
CA TYR A 6 6.88 -0.68 -12.82
C TYR A 6 7.77 -0.73 -11.58
N ILE A 7 7.27 -0.20 -10.47
CA ILE A 7 8.08 0.10 -9.28
C ILE A 7 7.45 -0.55 -8.04
N LYS A 8 8.26 -1.33 -7.33
CA LYS A 8 7.93 -1.93 -6.04
C LYS A 8 8.08 -0.89 -4.91
N ASN A 9 7.25 -0.98 -3.88
CA ASN A 9 7.27 -0.12 -2.67
C ASN A 9 6.85 1.34 -2.89
N MET A 10 6.36 1.71 -4.08
CA MET A 10 5.86 3.05 -4.37
C MET A 10 4.39 3.21 -3.94
N VAL A 11 4.17 3.42 -2.64
CA VAL A 11 2.84 3.24 -2.01
C VAL A 11 2.12 4.53 -1.58
N CYS A 12 2.74 5.71 -1.69
CA CYS A 12 2.09 6.97 -1.30
C CYS A 12 2.53 8.18 -2.14
N ASP A 13 1.78 9.29 -2.06
CA ASP A 13 2.05 10.52 -2.82
C ASP A 13 3.44 11.12 -2.55
N ARG A 14 4.03 10.83 -1.37
CA ARG A 14 5.41 11.23 -1.06
C ARG A 14 6.42 10.48 -1.93
N CYS A 15 6.17 9.21 -2.27
CA CYS A 15 7.00 8.43 -3.19
C CYS A 15 6.99 9.08 -4.59
N ILE A 16 5.82 9.51 -5.07
CA ILE A 16 5.68 10.25 -6.33
C ILE A 16 6.52 11.53 -6.30
N LYS A 17 6.42 12.30 -5.22
CA LYS A 17 7.17 13.55 -5.07
C LYS A 17 8.68 13.30 -5.11
N VAL A 18 9.17 12.37 -4.28
CA VAL A 18 10.60 12.02 -4.22
C VAL A 18 11.12 11.58 -5.58
N LEU A 19 10.42 10.66 -6.26
CA LEU A 19 10.87 10.20 -7.58
C LEU A 19 10.82 11.28 -8.65
N ARG A 20 9.81 12.16 -8.62
CA ARG A 20 9.76 13.29 -9.55
C ARG A 20 10.97 14.20 -9.37
N ASP A 21 11.31 14.52 -8.12
CA ASP A 21 12.44 15.41 -7.80
C ASP A 21 13.78 14.75 -8.21
N GLU A 22 13.96 13.46 -7.93
CA GLU A 22 15.17 12.70 -8.29
C GLU A 22 15.35 12.52 -9.81
N LEU A 23 14.28 12.18 -10.53
CA LEU A 23 14.34 12.02 -11.99
C LEU A 23 14.66 13.35 -12.68
N ASN A 24 14.07 14.45 -12.21
CA ASN A 24 14.38 15.79 -12.70
C ASN A 24 15.84 16.18 -12.45
N ALA A 25 16.39 15.87 -11.26
CA ALA A 25 17.78 16.16 -10.92
C ALA A 25 18.80 15.40 -11.79
N HIS A 26 18.41 14.26 -12.36
CA HIS A 26 19.24 13.46 -13.27
C HIS A 26 18.90 13.70 -14.75
N ASN A 27 18.15 14.76 -15.06
CA ASN A 27 17.70 15.13 -16.41
C ASN A 27 16.96 14.00 -17.15
N ILE A 28 16.26 13.14 -16.41
CA ILE A 28 15.44 12.06 -16.99
C ILE A 28 14.06 12.65 -17.30
N GLU A 29 13.65 12.55 -18.57
CA GLU A 29 12.39 13.11 -19.04
C GLU A 29 11.20 12.23 -18.63
N LEU A 30 10.56 12.63 -17.52
CA LEU A 30 9.34 12.02 -16.99
C LEU A 30 8.10 12.53 -17.74
N LEU A 31 7.38 11.62 -18.39
CA LEU A 31 6.12 11.93 -19.07
C LEU A 31 4.91 11.75 -18.16
N ASN A 32 4.89 10.67 -17.36
CA ASN A 32 3.82 10.39 -16.41
C ASN A 32 4.35 9.66 -15.17
N ILE A 33 3.70 9.89 -14.02
CA ILE A 33 4.00 9.21 -12.77
C ILE A 33 2.72 8.95 -11.98
N GLU A 34 2.52 7.69 -11.63
CA GLU A 34 1.43 7.21 -10.78
C GLU A 34 1.97 6.17 -9.79
N LEU A 35 1.19 5.81 -8.76
CA LEU A 35 1.66 4.83 -7.78
C LEU A 35 2.00 3.50 -8.48
N GLY A 36 3.24 3.04 -8.29
CA GLY A 36 3.75 1.81 -8.88
C GLY A 36 4.17 1.90 -10.35
N ARG A 37 4.07 3.06 -11.01
CA ARG A 37 4.43 3.20 -12.43
C ARG A 37 4.97 4.58 -12.81
N ILE A 38 6.00 4.58 -13.65
CA ILE A 38 6.50 5.77 -14.34
C ILE A 38 6.55 5.53 -15.84
N THR A 39 6.30 6.59 -16.61
CA THR A 39 6.45 6.60 -18.06
C THR A 39 7.52 7.60 -18.43
N LEU A 40 8.59 7.15 -19.09
CA LEU A 40 9.75 7.96 -19.43
C LEU A 40 9.90 8.12 -20.95
N ASN A 41 10.44 9.26 -21.38
CA ASN A 41 10.93 9.44 -22.75
C ASN A 41 12.42 9.08 -22.82
N VAL A 42 12.72 7.87 -23.32
CA VAL A 42 14.09 7.36 -23.47
C VAL A 42 14.69 7.87 -24.76
N LYS A 43 15.61 8.83 -24.70
CA LYS A 43 16.13 9.49 -25.90
C LYS A 43 17.26 8.71 -26.61
N ASP A 44 18.20 8.06 -25.91
CA ASP A 44 19.31 7.33 -26.57
C ASP A 44 19.85 6.09 -25.80
N SER A 45 20.17 6.21 -24.50
CA SER A 45 20.67 5.10 -23.67
C SER A 45 19.58 4.48 -22.79
N ASP A 46 19.63 3.17 -22.55
CA ASP A 46 18.71 2.50 -21.61
C ASP A 46 18.90 3.10 -20.20
N PRO A 47 17.89 3.80 -19.63
CA PRO A 47 18.04 4.45 -18.34
C PRO A 47 18.00 3.46 -17.18
N THR A 48 17.81 2.16 -17.45
CA THR A 48 17.55 1.13 -16.43
C THR A 48 18.62 1.09 -15.33
N GLU A 49 19.89 1.29 -15.64
CA GLU A 49 20.97 1.25 -14.64
C GLU A 49 20.93 2.48 -13.71
N ILE A 50 20.83 3.68 -14.28
CA ILE A 50 20.71 4.95 -13.52
C ILE A 50 19.41 4.94 -12.71
N LEU A 51 18.31 4.52 -13.34
CA LEU A 51 16.99 4.41 -12.72
C LEU A 51 17.00 3.40 -11.57
N GLY A 52 17.66 2.25 -11.75
CA GLY A 52 17.87 1.27 -10.68
C GLY A 52 18.59 1.91 -9.49
N SER A 53 19.68 2.63 -9.73
CA SER A 53 20.41 3.32 -8.65
C SER A 53 19.56 4.38 -7.93
N ILE A 54 18.77 5.16 -8.66
CA ILE A 54 17.85 6.16 -8.08
C ILE A 54 16.80 5.48 -7.21
N LEU A 55 16.20 4.41 -7.72
CA LEU A 55 15.15 3.66 -7.01
C LEU A 55 15.70 3.01 -5.74
N ASP A 56 16.83 2.31 -5.83
CA ASP A 56 17.43 1.59 -4.70
C ASP A 56 17.83 2.56 -3.57
N LYS A 57 18.40 3.72 -3.91
CA LYS A 57 18.73 4.78 -2.94
C LYS A 57 17.52 5.29 -2.16
N ASN A 58 16.32 5.18 -2.75
CA ASN A 58 15.07 5.64 -2.18
C ASN A 58 14.17 4.50 -1.64
N GLY A 59 14.69 3.26 -1.58
CA GLY A 59 13.96 2.10 -1.05
C GLY A 59 12.94 1.49 -2.02
N PHE A 60 13.03 1.82 -3.30
CA PHE A 60 12.21 1.27 -4.37
C PHE A 60 12.99 0.26 -5.20
N SER A 61 12.29 -0.53 -6.03
CA SER A 61 12.95 -1.45 -6.96
C SER A 61 12.15 -1.58 -8.26
N LEU A 62 12.83 -1.82 -9.38
CA LEU A 62 12.18 -2.11 -10.66
C LEU A 62 11.57 -3.50 -10.68
N ILE A 63 10.38 -3.60 -11.27
CA ILE A 63 9.67 -4.86 -11.48
C ILE A 63 9.67 -5.19 -12.96
N ASN A 64 10.28 -6.34 -13.29
CA ASN A 64 10.32 -6.86 -14.66
C ASN A 64 9.38 -8.05 -14.87
N ASN A 65 8.74 -8.56 -13.81
CA ASN A 65 7.83 -9.69 -13.86
C ASN A 65 6.37 -9.19 -13.81
N PRO A 66 5.52 -9.50 -14.81
CA PRO A 66 4.09 -9.16 -14.82
C PRO A 66 3.32 -9.64 -13.59
N GLU A 67 3.71 -10.77 -13.00
CA GLU A 67 3.10 -11.31 -11.79
C GLU A 67 3.40 -10.43 -10.57
N LEU A 68 4.66 -10.03 -10.38
CA LEU A 68 5.05 -9.11 -9.31
C LEU A 68 4.37 -7.75 -9.48
N HIS A 69 4.21 -7.29 -10.72
CA HIS A 69 3.49 -6.06 -10.99
C HIS A 69 2.03 -6.16 -10.53
N LEU A 70 1.35 -7.28 -10.81
CA LEU A 70 -0.02 -7.48 -10.31
C LEU A 70 -0.10 -7.52 -8.77
N VAL A 71 0.88 -8.14 -8.11
CA VAL A 71 0.95 -8.15 -6.64
C VAL A 71 1.05 -6.72 -6.09
N GLU A 72 1.93 -5.90 -6.65
CA GLU A 72 2.08 -4.51 -6.22
C GLU A 72 0.84 -3.65 -6.56
N GLN A 73 0.19 -3.88 -7.69
CA GLN A 73 -1.10 -3.24 -8.00
C GLN A 73 -2.16 -3.58 -6.93
N ILE A 74 -2.28 -4.84 -6.52
CA ILE A 74 -3.19 -5.23 -5.43
C ILE A 74 -2.86 -4.47 -4.14
N LYS A 75 -1.58 -4.36 -3.77
CA LYS A 75 -1.16 -3.62 -2.58
C LYS A 75 -1.57 -2.14 -2.66
N ILE A 76 -1.31 -1.51 -3.81
CA ILE A 76 -1.63 -0.09 -4.04
C ILE A 76 -3.14 0.14 -3.95
N GLU A 77 -3.97 -0.69 -4.59
CA GLU A 77 -5.44 -0.57 -4.52
C GLU A 77 -5.94 -0.65 -3.08
N LEU A 78 -5.42 -1.59 -2.28
CA LEU A 78 -5.81 -1.74 -0.89
C LEU A 78 -5.38 -0.55 -0.01
N ILE A 79 -4.22 0.02 -0.29
CA ILE A 79 -3.73 1.22 0.39
C ILE A 79 -4.58 2.44 0.02
N GLN A 80 -4.89 2.61 -1.27
CA GLN A 80 -5.75 3.69 -1.75
C GLN A 80 -7.15 3.59 -1.15
N LEU A 81 -7.69 2.38 -1.02
CA LEU A 81 -8.99 2.14 -0.40
C LEU A 81 -9.05 2.63 1.07
N LEU A 82 -7.92 2.65 1.79
CA LEU A 82 -7.83 3.17 3.18
C LEU A 82 -7.39 4.64 3.27
N LYS A 83 -7.03 5.26 2.14
CA LYS A 83 -6.59 6.67 2.09
C LYS A 83 -7.74 7.61 2.45
N HIS A 84 -8.95 7.28 2.03
CA HIS A 84 -10.15 8.08 2.26
C HIS A 84 -11.07 7.38 3.25
N LEU A 85 -11.36 8.05 4.37
CA LEU A 85 -12.30 7.59 5.40
C LEU A 85 -13.60 8.40 5.34
N PRO A 86 -14.77 7.79 5.61
CA PRO A 86 -14.98 6.40 6.00
C PRO A 86 -14.66 5.39 4.87
N LEU A 87 -14.26 4.18 5.25
CA LEU A 87 -13.98 3.07 4.35
C LEU A 87 -15.27 2.66 3.61
N GLN A 88 -15.40 3.11 2.38
CA GLN A 88 -16.56 2.85 1.52
C GLN A 88 -16.35 1.57 0.73
N ILE A 89 -16.59 0.43 1.38
CA ILE A 89 -16.67 -0.86 0.69
C ILE A 89 -18.07 -1.46 0.93
N GLU A 90 -18.96 -1.25 -0.03
CA GLU A 90 -20.35 -1.76 0.02
C GLU A 90 -20.41 -3.25 -0.32
N GLN A 91 -19.42 -3.74 -1.05
CA GLN A 91 -19.30 -5.13 -1.50
C GLN A 91 -18.15 -5.87 -0.80
N LYS A 92 -18.02 -7.17 -1.07
CA LYS A 92 -16.89 -7.97 -0.58
C LYS A 92 -15.57 -7.47 -1.19
N LEU A 93 -14.49 -7.57 -0.42
CA LEU A 93 -13.14 -7.20 -0.88
C LEU A 93 -12.75 -7.90 -2.19
N SER A 94 -13.11 -9.18 -2.32
CA SER A 94 -12.87 -9.95 -3.54
C SER A 94 -13.51 -9.30 -4.76
N THR A 95 -14.80 -8.99 -4.68
CA THR A 95 -15.55 -8.35 -5.76
C THR A 95 -14.98 -6.97 -6.07
N TYR A 96 -14.56 -6.21 -5.04
CA TYR A 96 -13.94 -4.89 -5.24
C TYR A 96 -12.68 -4.99 -6.09
N LEU A 97 -11.79 -5.93 -5.75
CA LEU A 97 -10.54 -6.13 -6.49
C LEU A 97 -10.79 -6.66 -7.90
N GLU A 98 -11.77 -7.55 -8.10
CA GLU A 98 -12.14 -8.05 -9.43
C GLU A 98 -12.62 -6.92 -10.35
N LEU A 99 -13.48 -6.03 -9.84
CA LEU A 99 -13.96 -4.87 -10.61
C LEU A 99 -12.85 -3.86 -10.90
N LYS A 100 -11.93 -3.64 -9.94
CA LYS A 100 -10.85 -2.65 -10.09
C LYS A 100 -9.72 -3.13 -11.00
N LEU A 101 -9.32 -4.39 -10.87
CA LEU A 101 -8.15 -4.93 -11.58
C LEU A 101 -8.54 -5.75 -12.81
N HIS A 102 -9.84 -5.94 -13.07
CA HIS A 102 -10.38 -6.71 -14.19
C HIS A 102 -9.77 -8.12 -14.30
N LYS A 103 -9.56 -8.76 -13.15
CA LYS A 103 -8.94 -10.08 -13.03
C LYS A 103 -9.70 -10.93 -12.03
N ASP A 104 -9.69 -12.24 -12.25
CA ASP A 104 -10.31 -13.23 -11.38
C ASP A 104 -9.65 -13.26 -9.98
N TYR A 105 -10.47 -13.20 -8.92
CA TYR A 105 -9.97 -13.14 -7.55
C TYR A 105 -9.18 -14.39 -7.15
N PHE A 106 -9.57 -15.57 -7.62
CA PHE A 106 -8.87 -16.81 -7.27
C PHE A 106 -7.42 -16.77 -7.75
N LYS A 107 -7.18 -16.33 -8.99
CA LYS A 107 -5.82 -16.13 -9.52
C LYS A 107 -5.05 -15.06 -8.75
N MET A 108 -5.68 -13.91 -8.48
CA MET A 108 -5.04 -12.83 -7.69
C MET A 108 -4.65 -13.30 -6.29
N SER A 109 -5.56 -13.98 -5.59
CA SER A 109 -5.34 -14.47 -4.23
C SER A 109 -4.25 -15.53 -4.15
N LYS A 110 -4.23 -16.47 -5.11
CA LYS A 110 -3.16 -17.49 -5.21
C LYS A 110 -1.81 -16.84 -5.46
N LEU A 111 -1.75 -15.93 -6.43
CA LEU A 111 -0.50 -15.24 -6.78
C LEU A 111 0.04 -14.40 -5.61
N PHE A 112 -0.84 -13.60 -5.00
CA PHE A 112 -0.49 -12.76 -3.86
C PHE A 112 0.06 -13.60 -2.70
N SER A 113 -0.65 -14.67 -2.32
CA SER A 113 -0.22 -15.54 -1.22
C SER A 113 1.10 -16.25 -1.49
N THR A 114 1.41 -16.52 -2.77
CA THR A 114 2.66 -17.18 -3.18
C THR A 114 3.85 -16.22 -3.07
N ASN A 115 3.65 -14.94 -3.35
CA ASN A 115 4.72 -13.94 -3.32
C ASN A 115 4.88 -13.30 -1.92
N GLU A 116 3.79 -13.07 -1.20
CA GLU A 116 3.77 -12.31 0.06
C GLU A 116 3.64 -13.22 1.30
N SER A 117 3.50 -14.53 1.11
CA SER A 117 3.30 -15.52 2.20
C SER A 117 2.08 -15.28 3.10
N VAL A 118 1.20 -14.34 2.73
CA VAL A 118 -0.06 -14.03 3.41
C VAL A 118 -1.17 -13.83 2.39
N THR A 119 -2.42 -14.05 2.79
CA THR A 119 -3.56 -13.79 1.90
C THR A 119 -3.81 -12.30 1.76
N ILE A 120 -4.53 -11.92 0.69
CA ILE A 120 -5.01 -10.56 0.45
C ILE A 120 -5.80 -10.05 1.66
N GLU A 121 -6.69 -10.87 2.24
CA GLU A 121 -7.46 -10.44 3.41
C GLU A 121 -6.57 -10.20 4.63
N LYS A 122 -5.58 -11.07 4.88
CA LYS A 122 -4.63 -10.90 5.99
C LYS A 122 -3.79 -9.64 5.81
N TYR A 123 -3.33 -9.37 4.59
CA TYR A 123 -2.63 -8.14 4.27
C TYR A 123 -3.51 -6.91 4.49
N PHE A 124 -4.76 -6.92 4.02
CA PHE A 124 -5.69 -5.82 4.24
C PHE A 124 -6.00 -5.60 5.72
N ILE A 125 -6.09 -6.66 6.53
CA ILE A 125 -6.20 -6.56 7.98
C ILE A 125 -4.99 -5.82 8.56
N LYS A 126 -3.76 -6.18 8.17
CA LYS A 126 -2.54 -5.51 8.63
C LYS A 126 -2.56 -4.01 8.29
N LEU A 127 -2.95 -3.65 7.07
CA LEU A 127 -3.15 -2.26 6.67
C LEU A 127 -4.16 -1.53 7.55
N LYS A 128 -5.32 -2.15 7.82
CA LYS A 128 -6.33 -1.59 8.71
C LYS A 128 -5.80 -1.39 10.12
N ILE A 129 -4.99 -2.31 10.66
CA ILE A 129 -4.37 -2.16 11.98
C ILE A 129 -3.41 -0.98 12.04
N GLU A 130 -2.57 -0.79 11.02
CA GLU A 130 -1.70 0.39 10.96
C GLU A 130 -2.51 1.69 10.86
N LYS A 131 -3.66 1.67 10.17
CA LYS A 131 -4.60 2.80 10.16
C LYS A 131 -5.26 3.03 11.52
N VAL A 132 -5.60 1.97 12.27
CA VAL A 132 -6.12 2.09 13.64
C VAL A 132 -5.06 2.76 14.54
N LYS A 133 -3.81 2.32 14.48
CA LYS A 133 -2.71 2.92 15.25
C LYS A 133 -2.59 4.42 14.95
N GLU A 134 -2.60 4.81 13.68
CA GLU A 134 -2.61 6.22 13.25
C GLU A 134 -3.77 7.01 13.87
N LEU A 135 -4.99 6.50 13.77
CA LEU A 135 -6.18 7.20 14.28
C LEU A 135 -6.18 7.33 15.81
N ILE A 136 -5.66 6.32 16.53
CA ILE A 136 -5.49 6.39 17.99
C ILE A 136 -4.47 7.47 18.37
N GLN A 137 -3.33 7.52 17.65
CA GLN A 137 -2.26 8.50 17.90
C GLN A 137 -2.72 9.94 17.62
N ASN A 138 -3.60 10.14 16.65
CA ASN A 138 -4.18 11.45 16.37
C ASN A 138 -5.12 11.95 17.49
N GLN A 139 -5.56 11.07 18.39
CA GLN A 139 -6.41 11.35 19.57
C GLN A 139 -7.74 12.08 19.31
N ALA A 140 -8.11 12.30 18.05
CA ALA A 140 -9.34 13.02 17.68
C ALA A 140 -10.60 12.14 17.73
N LEU A 141 -10.46 10.81 17.78
CA LEU A 141 -11.55 9.86 17.65
C LEU A 141 -11.56 8.85 18.81
N ASN A 142 -12.76 8.41 19.18
CA ASN A 142 -12.95 7.29 20.09
C ASN A 142 -12.93 5.94 19.35
N PHE A 143 -12.82 4.84 20.08
CA PHE A 143 -12.70 3.50 19.48
C PHE A 143 -13.94 3.05 18.70
N THR A 144 -15.12 3.54 19.05
CA THR A 144 -16.36 3.26 18.31
C THR A 144 -16.35 3.96 16.95
N GLU A 145 -15.95 5.23 16.92
CA GLU A 145 -15.80 5.99 15.67
C GLU A 145 -14.74 5.37 14.76
N ILE A 146 -13.59 4.97 15.31
CA ILE A 146 -12.54 4.27 14.54
C ILE A 146 -13.08 2.96 13.95
N SER A 147 -13.85 2.19 14.74
CA SER A 147 -14.50 0.96 14.28
C SER A 147 -15.43 1.23 13.09
N GLN A 148 -16.26 2.27 13.18
CA GLN A 148 -17.21 2.65 12.14
C GLN A 148 -16.50 3.15 10.88
N LEU A 149 -15.51 4.04 11.02
CA LEU A 149 -14.72 4.57 9.90
C LEU A 149 -13.99 3.46 9.12
N LEU A 150 -13.58 2.39 9.79
CA LEU A 150 -12.89 1.27 9.16
C LEU A 150 -13.83 0.10 8.83
N ASN A 151 -15.14 0.34 8.79
CA ASN A 151 -16.17 -0.64 8.44
C ASN A 151 -16.04 -1.97 9.22
N TYR A 152 -15.80 -1.88 10.53
CA TYR A 152 -15.92 -3.03 11.44
C TYR A 152 -17.36 -3.13 11.93
N SER A 153 -17.87 -4.36 12.01
CA SER A 153 -19.24 -4.64 12.48
C SER A 153 -19.53 -4.09 13.88
N ASN A 154 -18.54 -4.04 14.76
CA ASN A 154 -18.60 -3.41 16.07
C ASN A 154 -17.20 -3.27 16.69
N ILE A 155 -17.13 -2.51 17.79
CA ILE A 155 -15.91 -2.29 18.57
C ILE A 155 -15.28 -3.59 19.09
N ASN A 156 -16.09 -4.62 19.41
CA ASN A 156 -15.57 -5.90 19.90
C ASN A 156 -14.80 -6.65 18.81
N HIS A 157 -15.26 -6.58 17.56
CA HIS A 157 -14.56 -7.14 16.42
C HIS A 157 -13.22 -6.43 16.21
N LEU A 158 -13.22 -5.09 16.16
CA LEU A 158 -11.99 -4.30 16.07
C LEU A 158 -11.02 -4.64 17.21
N SER A 159 -11.49 -4.64 18.46
CA SER A 159 -10.67 -4.88 19.65
C SER A 159 -10.00 -6.27 19.62
N ARG A 160 -10.75 -7.33 19.29
CA ARG A 160 -10.19 -8.69 19.17
C ARG A 160 -9.16 -8.79 18.05
N GLN A 161 -9.44 -8.18 16.90
CA GLN A 161 -8.51 -8.20 15.79
C GLN A 161 -7.24 -7.41 16.12
N PHE A 162 -7.37 -6.21 16.68
CA PHE A 162 -6.24 -5.39 17.10
C PHE A 162 -5.35 -6.12 18.12
N LYS A 163 -5.94 -6.74 19.14
CA LYS A 163 -5.18 -7.53 20.13
C LYS A 163 -4.48 -8.73 19.53
N ARG A 164 -5.11 -9.40 18.55
CA ARG A 164 -4.48 -10.53 17.86
C ARG A 164 -3.28 -10.10 17.02
N GLU A 165 -3.38 -9.00 16.30
CA GLU A 165 -2.31 -8.54 15.40
C GLU A 165 -1.18 -7.81 16.14
N THR A 166 -1.47 -7.16 17.28
CA THR A 166 -0.48 -6.33 18.00
C THR A 166 -0.04 -6.91 19.35
N GLY A 167 -0.76 -7.88 19.90
CA GLY A 167 -0.56 -8.39 21.26
C GLY A 167 -1.14 -7.50 22.36
N MET A 168 -1.66 -6.31 22.03
CA MET A 168 -2.15 -5.31 23.00
C MET A 168 -3.61 -4.93 22.71
N SER A 169 -4.39 -4.59 23.73
CA SER A 169 -5.71 -3.97 23.54
C SER A 169 -5.58 -2.52 23.05
N LEU A 170 -6.68 -1.99 22.49
CA LEU A 170 -6.75 -0.59 22.04
C LEU A 170 -6.42 0.40 23.17
N SER A 171 -6.92 0.14 24.38
CA SER A 171 -6.68 0.99 25.56
C SER A 171 -5.22 0.94 26.03
N GLU A 172 -4.62 -0.24 26.05
CA GLU A 172 -3.20 -0.41 26.38
C GLU A 172 -2.32 0.31 25.35
N TYR A 173 -2.63 0.16 24.06
CA TYR A 173 -1.91 0.84 22.99
C TYR A 173 -2.01 2.37 23.14
N LYS A 174 -3.22 2.91 23.29
CA LYS A 174 -3.47 4.35 23.49
C LYS A 174 -2.71 4.90 24.69
N SER A 175 -2.69 4.15 25.80
CA SER A 175 -2.02 4.58 27.04
C SER A 175 -0.49 4.50 26.92
N SER A 176 0.03 3.56 26.14
CA SER A 176 1.47 3.37 25.98
C SER A 176 2.17 4.51 25.22
N GLN A 177 1.41 5.31 24.45
CA GLN A 177 1.92 6.33 23.53
C GLN A 177 3.07 5.84 22.62
N LYS A 178 3.13 4.53 22.36
CA LYS A 178 4.14 3.96 21.47
C LYS A 178 3.89 4.41 20.04
N ASN A 179 4.98 4.76 19.36
CA ASN A 179 4.99 5.00 17.93
C ASN A 179 5.73 3.88 17.20
N ASP A 180 5.16 2.69 17.25
CA ASP A 180 5.63 1.45 16.63
C ASP A 180 4.82 1.12 15.36
N ARG A 181 4.47 2.16 14.61
CA ARG A 181 3.80 2.00 13.31
C ARG A 181 4.78 1.40 12.30
N THR A 182 4.27 0.45 11.52
CA THR A 182 4.98 -0.10 10.38
C THR A 182 4.67 0.75 9.16
N SER A 183 5.71 1.17 8.42
CA SER A 183 5.54 1.86 7.14
C SER A 183 4.79 0.96 6.15
N LEU A 184 3.94 1.54 5.30
CA LEU A 184 3.04 0.76 4.44
C LEU A 184 3.79 -0.12 3.43
N ASP A 185 4.97 0.31 2.99
CA ASP A 185 5.89 -0.42 2.12
C ASP A 185 6.61 -1.59 2.81
N GLN A 186 6.57 -1.64 4.15
CA GLN A 186 7.20 -2.69 4.97
C GLN A 186 6.16 -3.66 5.57
N ILE A 187 4.90 -3.54 5.16
CA ILE A 187 3.87 -4.51 5.56
C ILE A 187 4.04 -5.72 4.64
N VAL A 188 4.52 -6.82 5.24
CA VAL A 188 4.99 -8.09 4.64
C VAL A 188 6.24 -7.97 3.76
#